data_AF-A0A355DPW0-F1
#
_entry.id   AF-A0A355DPW0-F1
#
_cell.length_a   1.000
_cell.length_b   1.000
_cell.length_c   1.000
_cell.angle_alpha   90.00
_cell.angle_beta   90.00
_cell.angle_gamma   90.00
#
_symmetry.space_group_name_H-M   'P 1'
#
loop_
_entity.id
_entity.type
_entity.pdbx_description
1 polymer ?
#
loop_
_entity_poly.entity_id
_entity_poly.type
_entity_poly.pdbx_seq_one_letter_code
_entity_poly.pdbx_strand_id
1 'polypeptide(L)'
;MTFSKIDQAVAVAQEFHISATPLGEDQYLVRIERVAPGVPLAEEQVRWPVEDWLAQARQLMNDPLLGLLQGSAGGMEDMFFLPESNKRIQQSCMNLVALGQELYNALFQGSLRDSWMMAQAIAQNQRQVLRLRLGLKGNRLPRLPWEVLHAGDRPLATGTDVVFSRYQLSTGLIRPLQKLPSQPHQPLKILMVIAGPSDQESLELAQEASHLQDELRSRSPQEPPAIQLTILEQP
;
A
#
# COMPACT_ATOMS: atom_id res chain seq x y z
N MET A 1 37.09 28.97 3.85
CA MET A 1 36.97 27.50 3.72
C MET A 1 35.52 27.16 3.97
N THR A 2 34.79 26.93 2.88
CA THR A 2 33.33 26.92 2.82
C THR A 2 32.87 25.47 2.93
N PHE A 3 32.14 25.15 3.99
CA PHE A 3 31.54 23.82 4.15
C PHE A 3 30.40 23.68 3.15
N SER A 4 30.58 22.77 2.19
CA SER A 4 29.54 22.37 1.25
C SER A 4 28.42 21.68 2.02
N LYS A 5 27.27 22.34 2.05
CA LYS A 5 25.99 21.78 2.46
C LYS A 5 25.67 20.67 1.46
N ILE A 6 25.67 19.43 1.92
CA ILE A 6 25.09 18.32 1.17
C ILE A 6 23.59 18.59 1.17
N ASP A 7 23.11 19.29 0.13
CA ASP A 7 21.71 19.30 -0.22
C ASP A 7 21.35 17.86 -0.57
N GLN A 8 20.85 17.14 0.42
CA GLN A 8 20.07 15.93 0.20
C GLN A 8 18.82 16.39 -0.57
N ALA A 9 18.92 16.37 -1.90
CA ALA A 9 17.79 16.59 -2.77
C ALA A 9 16.78 15.49 -2.47
N VAL A 10 15.82 15.79 -1.60
CA VAL A 10 14.59 15.02 -1.46
C VAL A 10 14.04 14.96 -2.87
N ALA A 11 14.08 13.78 -3.50
CA ALA A 11 13.46 13.59 -4.80
C ALA A 11 12.00 14.02 -4.67
N VAL A 12 11.67 15.19 -5.22
CA VAL A 12 10.33 15.75 -5.14
C VAL A 12 9.46 14.86 -6.03
N ALA A 13 8.78 13.90 -5.40
CA ALA A 13 7.82 13.07 -6.10
C ALA A 13 6.63 13.95 -6.52
N GLN A 14 6.20 13.77 -7.77
CA GLN A 14 5.00 14.42 -8.27
C GLN A 14 3.78 13.74 -7.63
N GLU A 15 2.92 14.50 -6.97
CA GLU A 15 1.71 13.96 -6.33
C GLU A 15 0.54 13.92 -7.32
N PHE A 16 -0.20 12.82 -7.34
CA PHE A 16 -1.50 12.69 -8.00
C PHE A 16 -2.50 12.09 -7.02
N HIS A 17 -3.36 12.93 -6.47
CA HIS A 17 -4.26 12.56 -5.39
C HIS A 17 -5.70 12.54 -5.88
N ILE A 18 -6.34 11.38 -5.78
CA ILE A 18 -7.74 11.16 -6.10
C ILE A 18 -8.52 10.88 -4.82
N SER A 19 -9.72 11.43 -4.69
CA SER A 19 -10.70 11.01 -3.69
C SER A 19 -11.94 10.43 -4.36
N ALA A 20 -12.52 9.38 -3.77
CA ALA A 20 -13.80 8.81 -4.18
C ALA A 20 -14.79 8.86 -3.01
N THR A 21 -15.92 9.53 -3.23
CA THR A 21 -16.98 9.75 -2.23
C THR A 21 -18.30 9.12 -2.68
N PRO A 22 -18.94 8.26 -1.88
CA PRO A 22 -20.26 7.73 -2.23
C PRO A 22 -21.32 8.84 -2.23
N LEU A 23 -22.14 8.85 -3.27
CA LEU A 23 -23.32 9.72 -3.41
C LEU A 23 -24.64 8.93 -3.27
N GLY A 24 -24.60 7.61 -3.47
CA GLY A 24 -25.74 6.68 -3.37
C GLY A 24 -25.25 5.23 -3.34
N GLU A 25 -26.11 4.25 -3.64
CA GLU A 25 -25.74 2.82 -3.55
C GLU A 25 -24.55 2.47 -4.45
N ASP A 26 -24.60 2.86 -5.73
CA ASP A 26 -23.53 2.59 -6.70
C ASP A 26 -23.03 3.85 -7.42
N GLN A 27 -23.41 5.03 -6.92
CA GLN A 27 -22.98 6.31 -7.48
C GLN A 27 -21.89 6.93 -6.62
N TYR A 28 -20.83 7.38 -7.26
CA TYR A 28 -19.64 7.93 -6.60
C TYR A 28 -19.21 9.22 -7.28
N LEU A 29 -18.75 10.18 -6.47
CA LEU A 29 -18.06 11.36 -6.92
C LEU A 29 -16.55 11.10 -6.82
N VAL A 30 -15.85 11.14 -7.95
CA VAL A 30 -14.41 10.96 -8.01
C VAL A 30 -13.77 12.29 -8.37
N ARG A 31 -12.82 12.74 -7.56
CA ARG A 31 -12.20 14.05 -7.68
C ARG A 31 -10.70 13.96 -7.62
N ILE A 32 -10.05 14.80 -8.41
CA ILE A 32 -8.63 15.09 -8.23
C ILE A 32 -8.50 16.16 -7.16
N GLU A 33 -7.83 15.82 -6.06
CA GLU A 33 -7.61 16.69 -4.90
C GLU A 33 -6.31 17.48 -5.01
N ARG A 34 -5.28 16.87 -5.62
CA ARG A 34 -3.95 17.49 -5.75
C ARG A 34 -3.20 16.88 -6.92
N VAL A 35 -2.60 17.75 -7.73
CA VAL A 35 -1.72 17.39 -8.85
C VAL A 35 -0.56 18.37 -8.96
N ALA A 36 0.47 18.00 -9.73
CA ALA A 36 1.52 18.94 -10.10
C ALA A 36 1.00 20.12 -10.94
N PRO A 37 1.72 21.26 -10.92
CA PRO A 37 1.44 22.37 -11.81
C PRO A 37 1.37 21.93 -13.27
N GLY A 38 0.34 22.39 -13.98
CA GLY A 38 0.12 22.09 -15.40
C GLY A 38 -0.83 20.91 -15.65
N VAL A 39 -1.12 20.07 -14.66
CA VAL A 39 -2.15 19.02 -14.79
C VAL A 39 -3.53 19.60 -14.41
N PRO A 40 -4.58 19.40 -15.22
CA PRO A 40 -5.91 19.88 -14.89
C PRO A 40 -6.52 19.11 -13.71
N LEU A 41 -7.21 19.82 -12.84
CA LEU A 41 -8.11 19.20 -11.86
C LEU A 41 -9.37 18.71 -12.60
N ALA A 42 -9.88 17.56 -12.18
CA ALA A 42 -11.04 16.92 -12.77
C ALA A 42 -11.95 16.33 -11.68
N GLU A 43 -13.23 16.26 -11.99
CA GLU A 43 -14.28 15.66 -11.16
C GLU A 43 -15.23 14.91 -12.08
N GLU A 44 -15.57 13.68 -11.71
CA GLU A 44 -16.48 12.83 -12.47
C GLU A 44 -17.48 12.17 -11.51
N GLN A 45 -18.75 12.14 -11.93
CA GLN A 45 -19.77 11.32 -11.29
C GLN A 45 -19.87 9.99 -12.03
N VAL A 46 -19.64 8.91 -11.31
CA VAL A 46 -19.47 7.58 -11.88
C VAL A 46 -20.42 6.59 -11.22
N ARG A 47 -20.84 5.58 -11.98
CA ARG A 47 -21.58 4.43 -11.45
C ARG A 47 -20.69 3.21 -11.47
N TRP A 48 -20.46 2.60 -10.33
CA TRP A 48 -19.56 1.47 -10.18
C TRP A 48 -20.29 0.24 -9.62
N PRO A 49 -20.20 -0.93 -10.27
CA PRO A 49 -20.79 -2.19 -9.78
C PRO A 49 -19.93 -2.77 -8.64
N VAL A 50 -19.85 -2.05 -7.53
CA VAL A 50 -18.92 -2.37 -6.44
C VAL A 50 -19.22 -3.73 -5.81
N GLU A 51 -20.47 -4.18 -5.80
CA GLU A 51 -20.80 -5.51 -5.24
C GLU A 51 -20.25 -6.63 -6.12
N ASP A 52 -20.36 -6.50 -7.44
CA ASP A 52 -19.88 -7.50 -8.39
C ASP A 52 -18.35 -7.60 -8.29
N TRP A 53 -17.66 -6.46 -8.23
CA TRP A 53 -16.22 -6.45 -8.01
C TRP A 53 -15.82 -7.03 -6.65
N LEU A 54 -16.58 -6.76 -5.59
CA LEU A 54 -16.32 -7.37 -4.28
C LEU A 54 -16.53 -8.88 -4.30
N ALA A 55 -17.56 -9.37 -5.01
CA ALA A 55 -17.82 -10.79 -5.18
C ALA A 55 -16.69 -11.47 -5.97
N GLN A 56 -16.29 -10.88 -7.10
CA GLN A 56 -15.19 -11.37 -7.92
C GLN A 56 -13.87 -11.36 -7.14
N ALA A 57 -13.57 -10.27 -6.43
CA ALA A 57 -12.38 -10.15 -5.59
C ALA A 57 -12.36 -11.23 -4.49
N ARG A 58 -13.49 -11.52 -3.85
CA ARG A 58 -13.59 -12.61 -2.86
C ARG A 58 -13.29 -13.97 -3.48
N GLN A 59 -13.78 -14.25 -4.68
CA GLN A 59 -13.50 -15.51 -5.37
C GLN A 59 -12.01 -15.60 -5.75
N LEU A 60 -11.44 -14.53 -6.30
CA LEU A 60 -10.05 -14.55 -6.79
C LEU A 60 -9.00 -14.51 -5.67
N MET A 61 -9.27 -13.81 -4.56
CA MET A 61 -8.30 -13.65 -3.47
C MET A 61 -8.46 -14.63 -2.31
N ASN A 62 -9.64 -15.23 -2.09
CA ASN A 62 -9.80 -16.26 -1.05
C ASN A 62 -9.49 -17.67 -1.56
N ASP A 63 -9.38 -17.86 -2.88
CA ASP A 63 -9.10 -19.16 -3.51
C ASP A 63 -7.63 -19.41 -3.97
N PRO A 64 -6.56 -18.73 -3.48
CA PRO A 64 -5.21 -19.04 -3.92
C PRO A 64 -4.71 -20.37 -3.34
N LEU A 65 -5.27 -20.83 -2.21
CA LEU A 65 -4.91 -22.09 -1.54
C LEU A 65 -5.94 -23.21 -1.71
N LEU A 66 -7.22 -22.91 -1.92
CA LEU A 66 -8.28 -23.92 -2.07
C LEU A 66 -8.13 -24.69 -3.39
N GLY A 67 -7.69 -24.03 -4.46
CA GLY A 67 -7.23 -24.71 -5.68
C GLY A 67 -6.03 -25.65 -5.49
N LEU A 68 -5.17 -25.43 -4.49
CA LEU A 68 -4.06 -26.33 -4.13
C LEU A 68 -4.51 -27.49 -3.23
N LEU A 69 -5.52 -27.27 -2.39
CA LEU A 69 -6.04 -28.23 -1.42
C LEU A 69 -7.14 -29.15 -1.97
N GLN A 70 -7.82 -28.78 -3.07
CA GLN A 70 -8.75 -29.67 -3.79
C GLN A 70 -8.04 -30.69 -4.70
N GLY A 71 -6.78 -31.03 -4.38
CA GLY A 71 -6.18 -32.28 -4.82
C GLY A 71 -6.72 -33.42 -3.96
N SER A 72 -7.51 -34.30 -4.58
CA SER A 72 -7.98 -35.61 -4.08
C SER A 72 -9.41 -35.67 -3.51
N ALA A 73 -10.36 -35.95 -4.39
CA ALA A 73 -11.43 -36.93 -4.17
C ALA A 73 -12.02 -37.37 -5.52
N GLY A 74 -11.23 -38.07 -6.34
CA GLY A 74 -11.77 -38.70 -7.56
C GLY A 74 -10.72 -39.28 -8.49
N GLY A 75 -10.53 -40.60 -8.43
CA GLY A 75 -10.02 -41.41 -9.54
C GLY A 75 -8.50 -41.48 -9.69
N MET A 76 -7.92 -42.58 -9.21
CA MET A 76 -6.51 -42.95 -9.32
C MET A 76 -6.22 -43.61 -10.66
N GLU A 77 -6.17 -42.89 -11.79
CA GLU A 77 -5.65 -43.42 -13.08
C GLU A 77 -5.11 -42.28 -13.97
N ASP A 78 -3.89 -41.81 -13.72
CA ASP A 78 -2.82 -41.62 -14.74
C ASP A 78 -1.67 -40.76 -14.21
N MET A 79 -0.45 -41.27 -14.42
CA MET A 79 0.83 -40.69 -14.02
C MET A 79 1.54 -40.16 -15.28
N PHE A 80 2.27 -39.05 -15.13
CA PHE A 80 3.22 -38.38 -16.04
C PHE A 80 2.71 -37.10 -16.75
N PHE A 81 3.22 -35.94 -16.26
CA PHE A 81 3.42 -34.57 -16.82
C PHE A 81 2.93 -33.49 -15.82
N LEU A 82 3.84 -32.71 -15.20
CA LEU A 82 3.53 -31.62 -14.24
C LEU A 82 3.18 -30.29 -14.97
N PRO A 83 2.39 -29.34 -14.39
CA PRO A 83 1.39 -29.49 -13.35
C PRO A 83 0.11 -28.61 -13.58
N GLU A 84 -1.09 -29.17 -13.39
CA GLU A 84 -2.36 -28.40 -13.45
C GLU A 84 -2.40 -27.19 -12.49
N SER A 85 -1.62 -27.23 -11.41
CA SER A 85 -1.50 -26.12 -10.45
C SER A 85 -0.90 -24.87 -11.08
N ASN A 86 0.08 -24.99 -11.98
CA ASN A 86 0.67 -23.81 -12.65
C ASN A 86 -0.32 -23.18 -13.64
N LYS A 87 -1.12 -24.00 -14.32
CA LYS A 87 -2.20 -23.53 -15.20
C LYS A 87 -3.30 -22.81 -14.40
N ARG A 88 -3.68 -23.33 -13.23
CA ARG A 88 -4.66 -22.68 -12.34
C ARG A 88 -4.15 -21.37 -11.73
N ILE A 89 -2.89 -21.31 -11.29
CA ILE A 89 -2.26 -20.07 -10.80
C ILE A 89 -2.16 -19.02 -11.92
N GLN A 90 -1.82 -19.45 -13.15
CA GLN A 90 -1.82 -18.56 -14.31
C GLN A 90 -3.23 -18.07 -14.68
N GLN A 91 -4.25 -18.91 -14.57
CA GLN A 91 -5.64 -18.50 -14.79
C GLN A 91 -6.13 -17.52 -13.73
N SER A 92 -5.83 -17.75 -12.44
CA SER A 92 -6.23 -16.83 -11.38
C SER A 92 -5.49 -15.49 -11.46
N CYS A 93 -4.20 -15.49 -11.86
CA CYS A 93 -3.50 -14.24 -12.11
C CYS A 93 -4.03 -13.49 -13.34
N MET A 94 -4.36 -14.20 -14.43
CA MET A 94 -5.05 -13.59 -15.58
C MET A 94 -6.41 -12.99 -15.18
N ASN A 95 -7.14 -13.65 -14.28
CA ASN A 95 -8.42 -13.13 -13.77
C ASN A 95 -8.25 -11.92 -12.83
N LEU A 96 -7.20 -11.89 -12.00
CA LEU A 96 -6.87 -10.72 -11.17
C LEU A 96 -6.42 -9.54 -12.02
N VAL A 97 -5.66 -9.79 -13.10
CA VAL A 97 -5.30 -8.77 -14.08
C VAL A 97 -6.56 -8.21 -14.74
N ALA A 98 -7.52 -9.05 -15.12
CA ALA A 98 -8.79 -8.59 -15.70
C ALA A 98 -9.58 -7.70 -14.72
N LEU A 99 -9.77 -8.13 -13.46
CA LEU A 99 -10.38 -7.28 -12.42
C LEU A 99 -9.60 -5.97 -12.24
N GLY A 100 -8.27 -6.06 -12.25
CA GLY A 100 -7.37 -4.91 -12.17
C GLY A 100 -7.56 -3.89 -13.30
N GLN A 101 -7.78 -4.38 -14.53
CA GLN A 101 -8.08 -3.57 -15.69
C GLN A 101 -9.45 -2.92 -15.60
N GLU A 102 -10.46 -3.64 -15.11
CA GLU A 102 -11.79 -3.08 -14.86
C GLU A 102 -11.73 -1.93 -13.84
N LEU A 103 -11.07 -2.15 -12.70
CA LEU A 103 -10.89 -1.11 -11.68
C LEU A 103 -10.11 0.10 -12.21
N TYR A 104 -9.08 -0.14 -13.02
CA TYR A 104 -8.30 0.92 -13.64
C TYR A 104 -9.14 1.77 -14.60
N ASN A 105 -9.86 1.12 -15.51
CA ASN A 105 -10.71 1.81 -16.49
C ASN A 105 -11.85 2.57 -15.81
N ALA A 106 -12.39 2.03 -14.71
CA ALA A 106 -13.43 2.68 -13.94
C ALA A 106 -12.94 3.90 -13.15
N LEU A 107 -11.69 3.84 -12.64
CA LEU A 107 -11.08 4.95 -11.90
C LEU A 107 -10.61 6.08 -12.84
N PHE A 108 -10.01 5.72 -13.97
CA PHE A 108 -9.44 6.66 -14.95
C PHE A 108 -10.30 6.72 -16.21
N GLN A 109 -11.45 7.38 -16.08
CA GLN A 109 -12.38 7.66 -17.18
C GLN A 109 -12.61 9.15 -17.37
N GLY A 110 -13.07 9.54 -18.57
CA GLY A 110 -13.37 10.95 -18.87
C GLY A 110 -12.19 11.88 -18.57
N SER A 111 -12.49 13.01 -17.94
CA SER A 111 -11.49 14.02 -17.62
C SER A 111 -10.43 13.55 -16.61
N LEU A 112 -10.74 12.57 -15.75
CA LEU A 112 -9.76 11.97 -14.85
C LEU A 112 -8.66 11.23 -15.61
N ARG A 113 -9.02 10.58 -16.73
CA ARG A 113 -8.06 9.88 -17.59
C ARG A 113 -7.09 10.87 -18.24
N ASP A 114 -7.63 11.98 -18.74
CA ASP A 114 -6.81 13.01 -19.41
C ASP A 114 -5.81 13.63 -18.44
N SER A 115 -6.25 13.99 -17.23
CA SER A 115 -5.37 14.44 -16.16
C SER A 115 -4.32 13.40 -15.77
N TRP A 116 -4.71 12.13 -15.66
CA TRP A 116 -3.80 11.03 -15.33
C TRP A 116 -2.71 10.83 -16.39
N MET A 117 -3.08 10.78 -17.67
CA MET A 117 -2.13 10.67 -18.79
C MET A 117 -1.18 11.87 -18.83
N MET A 118 -1.69 13.08 -18.57
CA MET A 118 -0.87 14.29 -18.52
C MET A 118 0.12 14.27 -17.36
N ALA A 119 -0.30 13.84 -16.17
CA ALA A 119 0.59 13.69 -15.02
C ALA A 119 1.70 12.67 -15.29
N GLN A 120 1.36 11.51 -15.88
CA GLN A 120 2.36 10.52 -16.28
C GLN A 120 3.38 11.09 -17.27
N ALA A 121 2.92 11.82 -18.30
CA ALA A 121 3.80 12.43 -19.30
C ALA A 121 4.75 13.48 -18.67
N ILE A 122 4.24 14.31 -17.75
CA ILE A 122 5.06 15.31 -17.06
C ILE A 122 6.09 14.64 -16.16
N ALA A 123 5.68 13.66 -15.34
CA ALA A 123 6.58 12.93 -14.46
C ALA A 123 7.70 12.22 -15.24
N GLN A 124 7.36 11.59 -16.37
CA GLN A 124 8.32 10.94 -17.25
C GLN A 124 9.32 11.94 -17.85
N ASN A 125 8.85 13.08 -18.37
CA ASN A 125 9.71 14.11 -18.95
C ASN A 125 10.66 14.70 -17.89
N GLN A 126 10.16 14.95 -16.68
CA GLN A 126 10.93 15.49 -15.57
C GLN A 126 11.79 14.46 -14.84
N ARG A 127 11.72 13.17 -15.22
CA ARG A 127 12.39 12.04 -14.55
C ARG A 127 12.06 11.98 -13.04
N GLN A 128 10.82 12.29 -12.69
CA GLN A 128 10.30 12.23 -11.33
C GLN A 128 9.40 11.01 -11.15
N VAL A 129 9.35 10.48 -9.93
CA VAL A 129 8.40 9.45 -9.56
C VAL A 129 7.01 10.07 -9.42
N LEU A 130 5.99 9.44 -10.00
CA LEU A 130 4.59 9.82 -9.83
C LEU A 130 3.99 9.07 -8.63
N ARG A 131 3.47 9.78 -7.64
CA ARG A 131 2.81 9.18 -6.48
C ARG A 131 1.30 9.25 -6.64
N LEU A 132 0.66 8.10 -6.88
CA LEU A 132 -0.78 7.96 -6.90
C LEU A 132 -1.30 7.72 -5.47
N ARG A 133 -2.14 8.64 -4.98
CA ARG A 133 -2.81 8.53 -3.67
C ARG A 133 -4.30 8.39 -3.87
N LEU A 134 -4.89 7.32 -3.36
CA LEU A 134 -6.31 7.04 -3.47
C LEU A 134 -7.00 7.17 -2.11
N GLY A 135 -7.77 8.25 -1.93
CA GLY A 135 -8.59 8.48 -0.75
C GLY A 135 -10.00 7.92 -0.94
N LEU A 136 -10.39 6.94 -0.11
CA LEU A 136 -11.66 6.23 -0.28
C LEU A 136 -12.59 6.49 0.91
N LYS A 137 -13.78 7.04 0.65
CA LYS A 137 -14.84 7.19 1.67
C LYS A 137 -15.82 6.03 1.64
N GLY A 138 -16.57 5.86 2.73
CA GLY A 138 -17.53 4.77 2.91
C GLY A 138 -16.87 3.47 3.37
N ASN A 139 -17.63 2.37 3.30
CA ASN A 139 -17.22 1.04 3.78
C ASN A 139 -16.99 0.03 2.65
N ARG A 140 -17.58 0.24 1.45
CA ARG A 140 -17.46 -0.69 0.31
C ARG A 140 -16.17 -0.49 -0.46
N LEU A 141 -15.89 0.75 -0.90
CA LEU A 141 -14.70 1.05 -1.71
C LEU A 141 -13.37 0.65 -1.06
N PRO A 142 -13.11 0.88 0.25
CA PRO A 142 -11.85 0.50 0.87
C PRO A 142 -11.58 -1.02 0.91
N ARG A 143 -12.61 -1.85 0.66
CA ARG A 143 -12.52 -3.32 0.66
C ARG A 143 -12.12 -3.88 -0.70
N LEU A 144 -12.18 -3.07 -1.77
CA LEU A 144 -11.71 -3.48 -3.08
C LEU A 144 -10.17 -3.54 -3.09
N PRO A 145 -9.57 -4.49 -3.81
CA PRO A 145 -8.12 -4.63 -3.91
C PRO A 145 -7.53 -3.63 -4.91
N TRP A 146 -7.50 -2.35 -4.57
CA TRP A 146 -6.93 -1.31 -5.45
C TRP A 146 -5.45 -1.52 -5.76
N GLU A 147 -4.75 -2.38 -5.01
CA GLU A 147 -3.40 -2.82 -5.27
C GLU A 147 -3.28 -3.63 -6.57
N VAL A 148 -4.37 -4.22 -7.07
CA VAL A 148 -4.36 -4.96 -8.35
C VAL A 148 -4.65 -4.07 -9.55
N LEU A 149 -4.63 -2.74 -9.43
CA LEU A 149 -4.84 -1.84 -10.57
C LEU A 149 -3.87 -2.16 -11.73
N HIS A 150 -4.42 -2.31 -12.94
CA HIS A 150 -3.67 -2.69 -14.13
C HIS A 150 -3.99 -1.78 -15.33
N ALA A 151 -2.97 -1.11 -15.86
CA ALA A 151 -3.05 -0.35 -17.10
C ALA A 151 -2.73 -1.26 -18.28
N GLY A 152 -3.75 -1.95 -18.81
CA GLY A 152 -3.54 -3.08 -19.72
C GLY A 152 -2.76 -4.18 -19.00
N ASP A 153 -1.64 -4.64 -19.55
CA ASP A 153 -0.82 -5.68 -18.92
C ASP A 153 0.18 -5.14 -17.87
N ARG A 154 0.25 -3.80 -17.71
CA ARG A 154 1.17 -3.18 -16.75
C ARG A 154 0.53 -3.03 -15.38
N PRO A 155 1.08 -3.63 -14.30
CA PRO A 155 0.60 -3.38 -12.94
C PRO A 155 0.96 -1.96 -12.51
N LEU A 156 0.01 -1.27 -11.88
CA LEU A 156 0.20 0.10 -11.45
C LEU A 156 0.81 0.20 -10.04
N ALA A 157 0.36 -0.65 -9.11
CA ALA A 157 0.79 -0.56 -7.71
C ALA A 157 2.18 -1.19 -7.45
N THR A 158 2.59 -2.15 -8.28
CA THR A 158 3.90 -2.83 -8.20
C THR A 158 4.86 -2.40 -9.30
N GLY A 159 4.46 -1.46 -10.15
CA GLY A 159 5.32 -0.86 -11.17
C GLY A 159 6.43 0.01 -10.58
N THR A 160 7.38 0.41 -11.42
CA THR A 160 8.51 1.26 -11.02
C THR A 160 8.28 2.75 -11.28
N ASP A 161 7.27 3.08 -12.09
CA ASP A 161 6.93 4.43 -12.54
C ASP A 161 5.94 5.14 -11.59
N VAL A 162 5.13 4.37 -10.87
CA VAL A 162 4.10 4.89 -9.97
C VAL A 162 4.26 4.33 -8.57
N VAL A 163 4.34 5.22 -7.58
CA VAL A 163 4.22 4.86 -6.17
C VAL A 163 2.75 4.94 -5.78
N PHE A 164 2.15 3.79 -5.52
CA PHE A 164 0.75 3.70 -5.14
C PHE A 164 0.57 3.70 -3.62
N SER A 165 -0.46 4.42 -3.16
CA SER A 165 -0.96 4.31 -1.80
C SER A 165 -2.46 4.55 -1.77
N ARG A 166 -3.16 3.85 -0.88
CA ARG A 166 -4.57 4.13 -0.56
C ARG A 166 -4.73 4.47 0.90
N TYR A 167 -5.76 5.24 1.22
CA TYR A 167 -6.10 5.53 2.59
C TYR A 167 -7.61 5.70 2.74
N GLN A 168 -8.14 5.30 3.89
CA GLN A 168 -9.57 5.37 4.17
C GLN A 168 -9.91 6.74 4.77
N LEU A 169 -10.72 7.50 4.06
CA LEU A 169 -11.31 8.75 4.53
C LEU A 169 -12.53 8.37 5.39
N SER A 170 -12.32 8.03 6.65
CA SER A 170 -13.40 7.72 7.56
C SER A 170 -14.28 8.95 7.79
N THR A 171 -15.51 8.94 7.29
CA THR A 171 -16.57 9.84 7.75
C THR A 171 -17.10 9.30 9.08
N GLY A 172 -16.47 9.71 10.19
CA GLY A 172 -17.15 9.75 11.49
C GLY A 172 -17.16 8.50 12.39
N LEU A 173 -16.41 7.41 12.11
CA LEU A 173 -16.31 6.29 13.06
C LEU A 173 -14.90 5.67 13.15
N ILE A 174 -13.86 6.50 13.09
CA ILE A 174 -12.76 6.23 14.02
C ILE A 174 -13.43 6.52 15.37
N ARG A 175 -13.95 5.50 16.06
CA ARG A 175 -13.79 5.52 17.52
C ARG A 175 -12.31 5.86 17.64
N PRO A 176 -11.90 7.03 18.16
CA PRO A 176 -10.51 7.16 18.53
C PRO A 176 -10.25 5.87 19.27
N LEU A 177 -9.29 5.04 18.80
CA LEU A 177 -8.65 4.07 19.68
C LEU A 177 -8.53 4.86 20.96
N GLN A 178 -9.35 4.51 21.97
CA GLN A 178 -9.62 5.40 23.11
C GLN A 178 -8.28 5.99 23.39
N LYS A 179 -8.09 7.30 23.13
CA LYS A 179 -6.79 7.90 23.34
C LYS A 179 -6.65 7.66 24.82
N LEU A 180 -5.93 6.60 25.20
CA LEU A 180 -5.57 6.33 26.58
C LEU A 180 -5.08 7.67 27.01
N PRO A 181 -5.70 8.31 28.02
CA PRO A 181 -5.43 9.71 28.34
C PRO A 181 -3.93 9.85 28.34
N SER A 182 -3.41 10.44 27.27
CA SER A 182 -1.99 10.42 27.00
C SER A 182 -1.51 11.50 27.93
N GLN A 183 -1.16 11.07 29.15
CA GLN A 183 -0.62 11.97 30.14
C GLN A 183 0.51 12.70 29.42
N PRO A 184 0.47 14.04 29.35
CA PRO A 184 1.66 14.75 28.91
C PRO A 184 2.80 14.21 29.77
N HIS A 185 3.93 13.86 29.14
CA HIS A 185 5.10 13.24 29.78
C HIS A 185 5.10 11.71 29.98
N GLN A 186 4.23 10.91 29.34
CA GLN A 186 4.45 9.46 29.34
C GLN A 186 5.58 9.08 28.36
N PRO A 187 6.69 8.47 28.82
CA PRO A 187 7.80 8.14 27.94
C PRO A 187 7.41 7.00 26.98
N LEU A 188 7.79 7.14 25.70
CA LEU A 188 7.67 6.12 24.67
C LEU A 188 8.42 4.87 25.11
N LYS A 189 7.70 3.77 25.36
CA LYS A 189 8.30 2.49 25.73
C LYS A 189 8.57 1.68 24.46
N ILE A 190 9.84 1.40 24.19
CA ILE A 190 10.30 0.60 23.07
C ILE A 190 10.78 -0.75 23.62
N LEU A 191 10.22 -1.83 23.10
CA LEU A 191 10.72 -3.19 23.34
C LEU A 191 11.55 -3.61 22.15
N MET A 192 12.84 -3.84 22.37
CA MET A 192 13.75 -4.39 21.38
C MET A 192 13.90 -5.89 21.64
N VAL A 193 13.61 -6.69 20.62
CA VAL A 193 13.77 -8.15 20.67
C VAL A 193 14.91 -8.52 19.74
N ILE A 194 15.95 -9.15 20.29
CA ILE A 194 17.14 -9.57 19.55
C ILE A 194 17.03 -11.09 19.33
N ALA A 195 17.00 -11.51 18.07
CA ALA A 195 17.09 -12.92 17.71
C ALA A 195 18.56 -13.34 17.64
N GLY A 196 18.94 -14.40 18.36
CA GLY A 196 20.28 -15.01 18.32
C GLY A 196 20.25 -16.39 17.67
N PRO A 197 20.09 -16.50 16.33
CA PRO A 197 20.09 -17.79 15.65
C PRO A 197 21.44 -18.50 15.78
N SER A 198 21.44 -19.78 16.19
CA SER A 198 22.66 -20.59 16.39
C SER A 198 23.30 -21.10 15.08
N ASP A 199 22.59 -20.96 13.96
CA ASP A 199 22.93 -21.47 12.64
C ASP A 199 23.47 -20.38 11.69
N GLN A 200 23.61 -19.14 12.17
CA GLN A 200 24.12 -18.00 11.40
C GLN A 200 25.35 -17.38 12.07
N GLU A 201 26.05 -16.52 11.33
CA GLU A 201 27.16 -15.75 11.89
C GLU A 201 26.69 -14.93 13.08
N SER A 202 27.41 -15.07 14.20
CA SER A 202 27.11 -14.35 15.44
C SER A 202 27.42 -12.86 15.25
N LEU A 203 26.37 -12.07 15.04
CA LEU A 203 26.46 -10.61 15.01
C LEU A 203 26.66 -10.06 16.43
N GLU A 204 27.40 -8.96 16.58
CA GLU A 204 27.60 -8.27 17.87
C GLU A 204 26.36 -7.43 18.26
N LEU A 205 25.17 -8.02 18.17
CA LEU A 205 23.87 -7.34 18.33
C LEU A 205 23.71 -6.68 19.71
N ALA A 206 24.34 -7.25 20.74
CA ALA A 206 24.38 -6.67 22.08
C ALA A 206 25.16 -5.34 22.11
N GLN A 207 26.28 -5.25 21.36
CA GLN A 207 27.05 -4.02 21.26
C GLN A 207 26.27 -2.95 20.46
N GLU A 208 25.61 -3.35 19.37
CA GLU A 208 24.79 -2.45 18.57
C GLU A 208 23.58 -1.92 19.36
N ALA A 209 22.93 -2.78 20.15
CA ALA A 209 21.84 -2.39 21.04
C ALA A 209 22.30 -1.40 22.13
N SER A 210 23.51 -1.60 22.69
CA SER A 210 24.13 -0.65 23.62
C SER A 210 24.42 0.71 22.97
N HIS A 211 25.01 0.70 21.77
CA HIS A 211 25.27 1.93 21.01
C HIS A 211 23.97 2.69 20.70
N LEU A 212 22.91 2.00 20.31
CA LEU A 212 21.59 2.61 20.09
C LEU A 212 21.03 3.20 21.38
N GLN A 213 21.21 2.55 22.52
CA GLN A 213 20.76 3.06 23.82
C GLN A 213 21.48 4.37 24.20
N ASP A 214 22.78 4.46 23.94
CA ASP A 214 23.57 5.65 24.24
C ASP A 214 23.25 6.83 23.30
N GLU A 215 23.04 6.56 22.01
CA GLU A 215 22.58 7.55 21.02
C GLU A 215 21.18 8.09 21.34
N LEU A 216 20.27 7.24 21.82
CA LEU A 216 18.92 7.67 22.22
C LEU A 216 18.95 8.53 23.49
N ARG A 217 19.89 8.28 24.40
CA ARG A 217 20.10 9.10 25.61
C ARG A 217 20.73 10.45 25.28
N SER A 218 21.70 10.50 24.38
CA SER A 218 22.42 11.73 24.03
C SER A 218 21.54 12.75 23.28
N ARG A 219 20.55 12.29 22.52
CA ARG A 219 19.61 13.13 21.76
C ARG A 219 18.50 13.79 22.57
N SER A 220 18.37 13.47 23.86
CA SER A 220 17.31 14.01 24.74
C SER A 220 17.87 14.78 25.95
N PRO A 221 18.60 15.91 25.76
CA PRO A 221 19.27 16.64 26.85
C PRO A 221 18.37 17.55 27.70
N GLN A 222 17.10 17.77 27.34
CA GLN A 222 16.15 18.56 28.13
C GLN A 222 14.83 17.79 28.28
N GLU A 223 14.38 17.66 29.54
CA GLU A 223 13.24 16.84 30.04
C GLU A 223 13.53 15.35 30.29
N PRO A 224 12.85 14.71 31.29
CA PRO A 224 13.05 13.28 31.59
C PRO A 224 12.89 12.44 30.32
N PRO A 225 13.69 11.37 30.15
CA PRO A 225 13.86 10.71 28.86
C PRO A 225 12.50 10.28 28.32
N ALA A 226 12.09 10.91 27.22
CA ALA A 226 10.83 10.62 26.55
C ALA A 226 10.81 9.23 25.91
N ILE A 227 11.88 8.43 26.05
CA ILE A 227 12.04 7.09 25.49
C ILE A 227 12.64 6.14 26.54
N GLN A 228 11.93 5.05 26.85
CA GLN A 228 12.39 3.94 27.67
C GLN A 228 12.61 2.70 26.78
N LEU A 229 13.86 2.23 26.68
CA LEU A 229 14.21 1.03 25.91
C LEU A 229 14.35 -0.17 26.86
N THR A 230 13.62 -1.26 26.58
CA THR A 230 13.80 -2.57 27.23
C THR A 230 14.29 -3.55 26.18
N ILE A 231 15.42 -4.22 26.46
CA ILE A 231 15.99 -5.25 25.58
C ILE A 231 15.56 -6.60 26.15
N LEU A 232 14.93 -7.42 25.32
CA LEU A 232 14.68 -8.82 25.62
C LEU A 232 15.64 -9.67 24.80
N GLU A 233 16.52 -10.37 25.51
CA GLU A 233 17.37 -11.42 24.97
C GLU A 233 16.65 -12.77 25.17
N GLN A 234 16.60 -13.59 24.12
CA GLN A 234 16.23 -14.99 24.30
C GLN A 234 17.42 -15.74 24.93
N PRO A 235 17.18 -16.63 25.92
CA PRO A 235 18.22 -17.47 26.51
C PRO A 235 18.79 -18.48 25.52
#